data_AF-J9BUH7-F1
#
_entry.id   AF-J9BUH7-F1
#
_cell.length_a   1.000
_cell.length_b   1.000
_cell.length_c   1.000
_cell.angle_alpha   90.00
_cell.angle_beta   90.00
_cell.angle_gamma   90.00
#
_symmetry.space_group_name_H-M   'P 1'
#
loop_
_entity.id
_entity.type
_entity.pdbx_description
1 polymer ?
#
loop_
_entity_poly.entity_id
_entity_poly.type
_entity_poly.pdbx_seq_one_letter_code
_entity_poly.pdbx_strand_id
1 'polypeptide(L)'
;MKTFMKFQYLFILMALSGAININAQREVQTLKHGWEFSHGNVFDAPNIQQVRIPHDWAIYGPFDRKHDLQIVAVEQNGETEATEKTGRTGGLPFIGKGIYRTVFEIPDTINRSVTIVFDGVMSNAEVTLNGKKVISWPYGYNSFYVNVDGIVLPGENRLEVACENKKGQSRWYPGAGLYRNVHVISTDKVHIPTWGTFVTTPVVTKEYASVSLSMEVAGTYNRQNINITTVILNPEGKEVAKKSNVFCARGQEFTQNFLVNHPILWSPDNPALYTAKTILSVDGKVVDEYDTSFGIRSLAYVPQKGFFLNGVPTKFKGVCNHHDLGPLGAAVNKSALRHQWSYLRIWALMLYVHLIICRLPNLWNYAMKWD
;
A
#
# COMPACT_ATOMS: atom_id res chain seq x y z
N MET A 1 -1.57 -48.09 69.55
CA MET A 1 -0.15 -48.06 69.14
C MET A 1 -0.03 -48.73 67.78
N LYS A 2 0.42 -47.98 66.76
CA LYS A 2 0.85 -48.38 65.40
C LYS A 2 -0.21 -48.81 64.35
N THR A 3 -0.73 -47.77 63.69
CA THR A 3 -0.83 -47.52 62.23
C THR A 3 -0.57 -48.66 61.24
N PHE A 4 -1.57 -48.93 60.37
CA PHE A 4 -1.42 -49.59 59.07
C PHE A 4 -2.27 -48.86 58.00
N MET A 5 -1.61 -48.54 56.88
CA MET A 5 -2.09 -48.28 55.51
C MET A 5 -3.38 -47.48 55.24
N LYS A 6 -3.26 -46.44 54.39
CA LYS A 6 -3.93 -46.40 53.08
C LYS A 6 -3.38 -45.30 52.16
N PHE A 7 -2.87 -45.76 51.01
CA PHE A 7 -2.71 -45.01 49.76
C PHE A 7 -4.10 -44.57 49.26
N GLN A 8 -4.25 -43.37 48.71
CA GLN A 8 -5.14 -43.09 47.56
C GLN A 8 -5.01 -41.64 47.04
N TYR A 9 -4.55 -41.56 45.78
CA TYR A 9 -4.74 -40.56 44.71
C TYR A 9 -4.92 -39.07 45.06
N LEU A 10 -3.86 -38.30 44.79
CA LEU A 10 -3.97 -36.87 44.50
C LEU A 10 -4.17 -36.71 42.98
N PHE A 11 -5.37 -36.32 42.57
CA PHE A 11 -5.69 -35.92 41.19
C PHE A 11 -4.98 -34.59 40.88
N ILE A 12 -4.00 -34.62 39.98
CA ILE A 12 -3.44 -33.41 39.37
C ILE A 12 -4.42 -32.97 38.28
N LEU A 13 -5.14 -31.89 38.53
CA LEU A 13 -5.92 -31.18 37.51
C LEU A 13 -4.93 -30.45 36.59
N MET A 14 -4.55 -31.05 35.46
CA MET A 14 -3.92 -30.31 34.36
C MET A 14 -4.99 -29.42 33.73
N ALA A 15 -4.93 -28.12 34.02
CA ALA A 15 -5.64 -27.11 33.26
C ALA A 15 -5.09 -27.12 31.82
N LEU A 16 -5.85 -27.66 30.88
CA LEU A 16 -5.67 -27.36 29.45
C LEU A 16 -5.99 -25.88 29.25
N SER A 17 -4.98 -25.02 29.36
CA SER A 17 -5.00 -23.72 28.73
C SER A 17 -4.88 -23.95 27.22
N GLY A 18 -6.01 -24.24 26.58
CA GLY A 18 -6.13 -24.10 25.14
C GLY A 18 -5.89 -22.64 24.81
N ALA A 19 -4.68 -22.31 24.38
CA ALA A 19 -4.41 -21.04 23.73
C ALA A 19 -5.29 -21.02 22.48
N ILE A 20 -6.42 -20.31 22.58
CA ILE A 20 -7.16 -19.91 21.39
C ILE A 20 -6.21 -18.96 20.68
N ASN A 21 -5.46 -19.49 19.72
CA ASN A 21 -4.70 -18.66 18.80
C ASN A 21 -5.74 -17.86 18.00
N ILE A 22 -6.00 -16.65 18.45
CA ILE A 22 -6.65 -15.61 17.66
C ILE A 22 -5.60 -15.17 16.63
N ASN A 23 -5.26 -16.05 15.69
CA ASN A 23 -4.52 -15.62 14.51
C ASN A 23 -5.46 -14.73 13.71
N ALA A 24 -5.00 -13.53 13.41
CA ALA A 24 -5.72 -12.62 12.53
C ALA A 24 -5.94 -13.33 11.19
N GLN A 25 -7.19 -13.39 10.70
CA GLN A 25 -7.50 -14.10 9.46
C GLN A 25 -6.81 -13.46 8.25
N ARG A 26 -6.61 -12.15 8.31
CA ARG A 26 -5.73 -11.38 7.42
C ARG A 26 -4.48 -10.95 8.18
N GLU A 27 -3.33 -11.36 7.68
CA GLU A 27 -2.03 -10.95 8.18
C GLU A 27 -1.33 -10.12 7.10
N VAL A 28 -0.74 -8.99 7.51
CA VAL A 28 0.04 -8.13 6.62
C VAL A 28 1.43 -7.98 7.23
N GLN A 29 2.41 -8.61 6.60
CA GLN A 29 3.82 -8.50 6.98
C GLN A 29 4.53 -7.50 6.06
N THR A 30 5.02 -6.39 6.60
CA THR A 30 5.90 -5.49 5.84
C THR A 30 7.36 -5.94 5.97
N LEU A 31 7.98 -6.32 4.85
CA LEU A 31 9.35 -6.83 4.80
C LEU A 31 10.36 -5.68 4.85
N LYS A 32 10.62 -5.08 6.02
CA LYS A 32 11.56 -3.94 6.12
C LYS A 32 13.03 -4.35 6.28
N HIS A 33 13.28 -5.46 6.96
CA HIS A 33 14.61 -5.89 7.41
C HIS A 33 15.03 -7.19 6.73
N GLY A 34 16.29 -7.58 6.89
CA GLY A 34 16.81 -8.86 6.37
C GLY A 34 16.95 -8.88 4.85
N TRP A 35 17.20 -7.72 4.23
CA TRP A 35 17.45 -7.63 2.80
C TRP A 35 18.95 -7.63 2.51
N GLU A 36 19.33 -8.49 1.59
CA GLU A 36 20.64 -8.52 0.95
C GLU A 36 20.56 -7.78 -0.38
N PHE A 37 21.50 -6.88 -0.64
CA PHE A 37 21.55 -6.09 -1.86
C PHE A 37 22.90 -6.24 -2.57
N SER A 38 22.85 -6.44 -3.89
CA SER A 38 24.01 -6.44 -4.78
C SER A 38 23.76 -5.48 -5.93
N HIS A 39 24.67 -4.53 -6.14
CA HIS A 39 24.63 -3.63 -7.30
C HIS A 39 25.36 -4.29 -8.48
N GLY A 40 24.73 -4.32 -9.65
CA GLY A 40 25.24 -4.95 -10.86
C GLY A 40 24.28 -5.95 -11.49
N ASN A 41 24.77 -6.67 -12.51
CA ASN A 41 23.96 -7.57 -13.32
C ASN A 41 23.71 -8.95 -12.70
N VAL A 42 24.57 -9.35 -11.77
CA VAL A 42 24.57 -10.64 -11.09
C VAL A 42 24.57 -10.39 -9.59
N PHE A 43 23.92 -11.28 -8.84
CA PHE A 43 23.98 -11.25 -7.38
C PHE A 43 25.35 -11.76 -6.94
N ASP A 44 26.21 -10.83 -6.54
CA ASP A 44 27.60 -11.09 -6.21
C ASP A 44 27.75 -11.33 -4.71
N ALA A 45 27.69 -12.60 -4.29
CA ALA A 45 27.65 -12.96 -2.87
C ALA A 45 28.80 -12.38 -2.01
N PRO A 46 30.04 -12.31 -2.52
CA PRO A 46 31.14 -11.62 -1.83
C PRO A 46 30.93 -10.12 -1.55
N ASN A 47 30.13 -9.41 -2.34
CA ASN A 47 29.95 -7.94 -2.27
C ASN A 47 28.54 -7.54 -1.82
N ILE A 48 27.84 -8.42 -1.08
CA ILE A 48 26.50 -8.16 -0.56
C ILE A 48 26.53 -7.03 0.48
N GLN A 49 25.54 -6.16 0.40
CA GLN A 49 25.21 -5.17 1.43
C GLN A 49 23.93 -5.58 2.17
N GLN A 50 23.97 -5.56 3.50
CA GLN A 50 22.76 -5.69 4.31
C GLN A 50 22.04 -4.33 4.32
N VAL A 51 20.80 -4.31 3.83
CA VAL A 51 20.02 -3.09 3.70
C VAL A 51 18.66 -3.22 4.38
N ARG A 52 18.07 -2.06 4.67
CA ARG A 52 16.68 -1.94 5.12
C ARG A 52 15.91 -1.26 4.00
N ILE A 53 14.73 -1.79 3.66
CA ILE A 53 13.83 -1.10 2.72
C ILE A 53 12.80 -0.25 3.48
N PRO A 54 12.36 0.90 2.94
CA PRO A 54 12.71 1.45 1.62
C PRO A 54 14.18 1.83 1.42
N HIS A 55 14.75 1.46 0.26
CA HIS A 55 16.16 1.65 -0.09
C HIS A 55 16.29 2.28 -1.48
N ASP A 56 17.03 3.38 -1.56
CA ASP A 56 17.48 4.01 -2.80
C ASP A 56 19.00 3.89 -2.86
N TRP A 57 19.55 3.03 -3.71
CA TRP A 57 21.01 2.82 -3.73
C TRP A 57 21.76 4.01 -4.34
N ALA A 58 21.10 4.78 -5.22
CA ALA A 58 21.73 5.82 -5.99
C ALA A 58 22.11 7.04 -5.14
N ILE A 59 21.40 7.27 -4.03
CA ILE A 59 21.63 8.41 -3.13
C ILE A 59 22.97 8.35 -2.39
N TYR A 60 23.53 7.15 -2.25
CA TYR A 60 24.83 6.93 -1.60
C TYR A 60 26.03 7.12 -2.55
N GLY A 61 25.77 7.23 -3.85
CA GLY A 61 26.81 7.43 -4.85
C GLY A 61 27.33 8.87 -4.90
N PRO A 62 28.54 9.09 -5.44
CA PRO A 62 29.08 10.43 -5.60
C PRO A 62 28.29 11.22 -6.66
N PHE A 63 28.21 12.53 -6.48
CA PHE A 63 27.75 13.43 -7.52
C PHE A 63 28.80 13.51 -8.63
N ASP A 64 28.40 13.25 -9.87
CA ASP A 64 29.25 13.46 -11.05
C ASP A 64 28.39 13.96 -12.23
N ARG A 65 28.90 14.98 -12.92
CA ARG A 65 28.33 15.52 -14.16
C ARG A 65 28.03 14.42 -15.18
N LYS A 66 28.87 13.38 -15.25
CA LYS A 66 28.74 12.25 -16.18
C LYS A 66 27.46 11.46 -16.00
N HIS A 67 26.88 11.43 -14.79
CA HIS A 67 25.63 10.71 -14.53
C HIS A 67 24.41 11.38 -15.15
N ASP A 68 24.53 12.65 -15.54
CA ASP A 68 23.42 13.44 -16.04
C ASP A 68 23.64 14.02 -17.45
N LEU A 69 24.85 13.84 -17.99
CA LEU A 69 25.28 14.37 -19.28
C LEU A 69 24.45 13.79 -20.43
N GLN A 70 23.92 14.69 -21.23
CA GLN A 70 23.16 14.40 -22.46
C GLN A 70 23.67 15.29 -23.58
N ILE A 71 23.66 14.76 -24.81
CA ILE A 71 23.94 15.52 -26.02
C ILE A 71 22.63 15.55 -26.80
N VAL A 72 21.89 16.64 -26.69
CA VAL A 72 20.54 16.78 -27.27
C VAL A 72 20.30 18.21 -27.73
N ALA A 73 19.48 18.38 -28.77
CA ALA A 73 18.92 19.67 -29.17
C ALA A 73 17.56 19.84 -28.50
N VAL A 74 17.30 20.99 -27.88
CA VAL A 74 15.97 21.32 -27.33
C VAL A 74 15.22 22.17 -28.35
N GLU A 75 14.36 21.51 -29.12
CA GLU A 75 13.53 22.16 -30.17
C GLU A 75 12.67 23.29 -29.60
N GLN A 76 12.18 23.15 -28.37
CA GLN A 76 11.37 24.17 -27.70
C GLN A 76 12.14 25.48 -27.44
N ASN A 77 13.47 25.43 -27.47
CA ASN A 77 14.35 26.59 -27.36
C ASN A 77 14.83 27.10 -28.73
N GLY A 78 14.36 26.50 -29.84
CA GLY A 78 14.84 26.81 -31.19
C GLY A 78 16.23 26.26 -31.51
N GLU A 79 16.73 25.27 -30.76
CA GLU A 79 18.04 24.68 -30.99
C GLU A 79 18.03 23.75 -32.21
N THR A 80 18.95 23.97 -33.15
CA THR A 80 19.12 23.16 -34.37
C THR A 80 20.28 22.17 -34.28
N GLU A 81 21.15 22.30 -33.27
CA GLU A 81 22.31 21.46 -33.04
C GLU A 81 22.28 20.88 -31.63
N ALA A 82 22.72 19.63 -31.49
CA ALA A 82 22.77 18.97 -30.19
C ALA A 82 23.95 19.50 -29.37
N THR A 83 23.66 19.98 -28.16
CA THR A 83 24.66 20.51 -27.23
C THR A 83 24.71 19.68 -25.96
N GLU A 84 25.82 19.78 -25.22
CA GLU A 84 25.93 19.15 -23.91
C GLU A 84 24.98 19.81 -22.90
N LYS A 85 24.15 18.99 -22.25
CA LYS A 85 23.21 19.42 -21.21
C LYS A 85 23.31 18.54 -19.98
N THR A 86 23.11 19.17 -18.83
CA THR A 86 23.13 18.57 -17.48
C THR A 86 22.10 19.26 -16.60
N GLY A 87 21.91 18.81 -15.36
CA GLY A 87 20.96 19.36 -14.39
C GLY A 87 19.57 18.73 -14.40
N ARG A 88 19.38 17.62 -15.11
CA ARG A 88 18.10 16.89 -15.22
C ARG A 88 17.85 16.01 -13.99
N THR A 89 18.85 15.27 -13.52
CA THR A 89 18.67 14.23 -12.49
C THR A 89 19.48 14.45 -11.23
N GLY A 90 20.07 15.64 -11.08
CA GLY A 90 20.87 16.02 -9.91
C GLY A 90 22.28 15.43 -9.88
N GLY A 91 22.71 14.68 -10.91
CA GLY A 91 24.08 14.17 -11.01
C GLY A 91 24.39 12.92 -10.20
N LEU A 92 23.39 12.21 -9.69
CA LEU A 92 23.56 10.96 -8.94
C LEU A 92 23.54 9.71 -9.86
N PRO A 93 24.27 8.63 -9.53
CA PRO A 93 24.40 7.44 -10.37
C PRO A 93 23.18 6.51 -10.31
N PHE A 94 22.02 6.97 -10.77
CA PHE A 94 20.79 6.18 -10.71
C PHE A 94 20.67 5.10 -11.80
N ILE A 95 21.51 5.13 -12.84
CA ILE A 95 21.47 4.17 -13.96
C ILE A 95 22.21 2.89 -13.56
N GLY A 96 21.61 1.74 -13.86
CA GLY A 96 22.20 0.43 -13.59
C GLY A 96 21.19 -0.56 -13.06
N LYS A 97 21.68 -1.77 -12.77
CA LYS A 97 20.89 -2.88 -12.24
C LYS A 97 21.24 -3.12 -10.77
N GLY A 98 20.23 -3.45 -9.98
CA GLY A 98 20.37 -3.84 -8.58
C GLY A 98 19.49 -5.05 -8.28
N ILE A 99 19.98 -5.95 -7.43
CA ILE A 99 19.30 -7.19 -7.06
C ILE A 99 19.18 -7.25 -5.54
N TYR A 100 17.96 -7.47 -5.07
CA TYR A 100 17.61 -7.61 -3.67
C TYR A 100 17.17 -9.04 -3.38
N ARG A 101 17.60 -9.61 -2.25
CA ARG A 101 17.13 -10.91 -1.75
C ARG A 101 16.69 -10.78 -0.30
N THR A 102 15.64 -11.51 0.06
CA THR A 102 15.21 -11.66 1.46
C THR A 102 14.50 -12.99 1.64
N VAL A 103 14.20 -13.32 2.89
CA VAL A 103 13.37 -14.45 3.28
C VAL A 103 12.17 -13.97 4.10
N PHE A 104 11.06 -14.67 3.98
CA PHE A 104 9.89 -14.47 4.83
C PHE A 104 9.23 -15.81 5.15
N GLU A 105 8.54 -15.87 6.27
CA GLU A 105 7.90 -17.08 6.79
C GLU A 105 6.40 -17.07 6.52
N ILE A 106 5.87 -18.21 6.09
CA ILE A 106 4.42 -18.44 5.96
C ILE A 106 4.05 -19.65 6.82
N PRO A 107 3.29 -19.49 7.92
CA PRO A 107 3.01 -20.60 8.83
C PRO A 107 2.30 -21.79 8.16
N ASP A 108 1.35 -21.50 7.28
CA ASP A 108 0.55 -22.49 6.54
C ASP A 108 0.02 -21.89 5.23
N THR A 109 -0.22 -22.74 4.25
CA THR A 109 -0.81 -22.41 2.95
C THR A 109 -2.16 -23.12 2.72
N ILE A 110 -2.58 -24.03 3.60
CA ILE A 110 -3.84 -24.77 3.49
C ILE A 110 -5.02 -23.82 3.64
N ASN A 111 -5.87 -23.76 2.60
CA ASN A 111 -7.03 -22.86 2.55
C ASN A 111 -6.68 -21.38 2.77
N ARG A 112 -5.45 -20.99 2.42
CA ARG A 112 -4.96 -19.61 2.45
C ARG A 112 -4.81 -19.05 1.04
N SER A 113 -4.69 -17.73 0.96
CA SER A 113 -4.22 -17.04 -0.23
C SER A 113 -3.12 -16.06 0.15
N VAL A 114 -2.06 -16.00 -0.65
CA VAL A 114 -0.90 -15.13 -0.38
C VAL A 114 -0.66 -14.20 -1.56
N THR A 115 -0.59 -12.91 -1.26
CA THR A 115 -0.31 -11.85 -2.24
C THR A 115 0.88 -11.03 -1.79
N ILE A 116 1.84 -10.80 -2.70
CA ILE A 116 2.95 -9.88 -2.46
C ILE A 116 2.61 -8.55 -3.11
N VAL A 117 2.66 -7.46 -2.34
CA VAL A 117 2.38 -6.09 -2.79
C VAL A 117 3.66 -5.27 -2.73
N PHE A 118 4.01 -4.66 -3.86
CA PHE A 118 5.12 -3.73 -3.99
C PHE A 118 4.55 -2.32 -4.08
N ASP A 119 4.87 -1.45 -3.11
CA ASP A 119 4.40 -0.07 -3.13
C ASP A 119 5.07 0.74 -4.28
N GLY A 120 6.23 0.28 -4.76
CA GLY A 120 6.96 0.75 -5.93
C GLY A 120 8.43 0.32 -5.94
N VAL A 121 8.95 0.04 -7.13
CA VAL A 121 10.31 -0.46 -7.38
C VAL A 121 10.88 0.35 -8.55
N MET A 122 12.00 1.05 -8.37
CA MET A 122 12.55 1.93 -9.41
C MET A 122 13.75 1.26 -10.10
N SER A 123 13.64 0.75 -11.32
CA SER A 123 12.46 0.49 -12.15
C SER A 123 12.65 -0.86 -12.86
N ASN A 124 11.79 -1.24 -13.81
CA ASN A 124 11.91 -2.50 -14.55
C ASN A 124 12.10 -3.72 -13.63
N ALA A 125 11.19 -3.86 -12.67
CA ALA A 125 11.27 -4.91 -11.68
C ALA A 125 11.08 -6.30 -12.33
N GLU A 126 11.90 -7.25 -11.91
CA GLU A 126 11.70 -8.68 -12.13
C GLU A 126 11.70 -9.37 -10.76
N VAL A 127 10.60 -10.06 -10.46
CA VAL A 127 10.40 -10.69 -9.14
C VAL A 127 10.41 -12.20 -9.31
N THR A 128 11.19 -12.87 -8.46
CA THR A 128 11.32 -14.32 -8.39
C THR A 128 11.01 -14.78 -6.97
N LEU A 129 10.18 -15.80 -6.82
CA LEU A 129 9.86 -16.43 -5.54
C LEU A 129 10.24 -17.91 -5.62
N ASN A 130 11.04 -18.40 -4.67
CA ASN A 130 11.50 -19.79 -4.61
C ASN A 130 12.09 -20.29 -5.95
N GLY A 131 12.86 -19.42 -6.63
CA GLY A 131 13.47 -19.72 -7.93
C GLY A 131 12.55 -19.61 -9.15
N LYS A 132 11.26 -19.31 -8.97
CA LYS A 132 10.30 -19.13 -10.07
C LYS A 132 9.98 -17.65 -10.28
N LYS A 133 10.11 -17.17 -11.51
CA LYS A 133 9.70 -15.82 -11.90
C LYS A 133 8.19 -15.66 -11.73
N VAL A 134 7.74 -14.67 -10.97
CA VAL A 134 6.32 -14.45 -10.64
C VAL A 134 5.72 -13.22 -11.33
N ILE A 135 6.48 -12.14 -11.52
CA ILE A 135 6.01 -10.95 -12.22
C ILE A 135 7.17 -10.13 -12.80
N SER A 136 6.92 -9.39 -13.88
CA SER A 136 7.77 -8.29 -14.35
C SER A 136 6.96 -7.01 -14.39
N TRP A 137 7.54 -5.90 -13.94
CA TRP A 137 6.85 -4.62 -13.83
C TRP A 137 7.74 -3.45 -14.27
N PRO A 138 7.55 -2.93 -15.51
CA PRO A 138 8.39 -1.87 -16.05
C PRO A 138 8.34 -0.55 -15.27
N TYR A 139 7.13 -0.10 -14.92
CA TYR A 139 6.91 1.28 -14.48
C TYR A 139 7.11 1.47 -12.98
N GLY A 140 8.17 2.17 -12.58
CA GLY A 140 8.62 2.19 -11.19
C GLY A 140 7.80 3.02 -10.20
N TYR A 141 6.81 3.78 -10.66
CA TYR A 141 6.00 4.64 -9.78
C TYR A 141 4.67 4.02 -9.33
N ASN A 142 4.19 3.00 -10.05
CA ASN A 142 2.98 2.29 -9.67
C ASN A 142 3.27 1.28 -8.59
N SER A 143 2.33 1.15 -7.65
CA SER A 143 2.23 -0.07 -6.87
C SER A 143 1.73 -1.19 -7.76
N PHE A 144 2.17 -2.41 -7.48
CA PHE A 144 1.71 -3.62 -8.16
C PHE A 144 1.70 -4.78 -7.18
N TYR A 145 0.95 -5.83 -7.50
CA TYR A 145 0.86 -7.01 -6.66
C TYR A 145 0.79 -8.27 -7.51
N VAL A 146 1.12 -9.40 -6.87
CA VAL A 146 1.03 -10.72 -7.49
C VAL A 146 0.52 -11.72 -6.46
N ASN A 147 -0.51 -12.48 -6.84
CA ASN A 147 -0.93 -13.65 -6.08
C ASN A 147 0.09 -14.78 -6.34
N VAL A 148 0.58 -15.40 -5.28
CA VAL A 148 1.64 -16.42 -5.33
C VAL A 148 1.18 -17.78 -4.82
N ASP A 149 -0.14 -18.01 -4.81
CA ASP A 149 -0.74 -19.30 -4.46
C ASP A 149 -0.10 -20.41 -5.33
N GLY A 150 0.25 -21.53 -4.69
CA GLY A 150 0.90 -22.67 -5.36
C GLY A 150 2.39 -22.48 -5.68
N ILE A 151 2.98 -21.32 -5.41
CA ILE A 151 4.43 -21.07 -5.50
C ILE A 151 5.02 -20.87 -4.09
N VAL A 152 4.26 -20.20 -3.23
CA VAL A 152 4.56 -20.06 -1.80
C VAL A 152 4.47 -21.41 -1.09
N LEU A 153 5.40 -21.64 -0.16
CA LEU A 153 5.52 -22.86 0.64
C LEU A 153 5.22 -22.57 2.12
N PRO A 154 4.76 -23.55 2.91
CA PRO A 154 4.81 -23.42 4.37
C PRO A 154 6.27 -23.34 4.84
N GLY A 155 6.55 -22.46 5.80
CA GLY A 155 7.88 -22.13 6.29
C GLY A 155 8.58 -21.02 5.50
N GLU A 156 9.91 -21.13 5.37
CA GLU A 156 10.79 -20.15 4.73
C GLU A 156 10.50 -20.04 3.23
N ASN A 157 10.34 -18.81 2.74
CA ASN A 157 10.21 -18.47 1.32
C ASN A 157 11.26 -17.45 0.91
N ARG A 158 11.93 -17.69 -0.23
CA ARG A 158 13.01 -16.84 -0.75
C ARG A 158 12.48 -15.90 -1.83
N LEU A 159 12.53 -14.60 -1.56
CA LEU A 159 12.12 -13.55 -2.48
C LEU A 159 13.36 -12.87 -3.07
N GLU A 160 13.42 -12.79 -4.40
CA GLU A 160 14.40 -12.01 -5.14
C GLU A 160 13.70 -10.95 -5.98
N VAL A 161 14.23 -9.73 -5.95
CA VAL A 161 13.75 -8.61 -6.77
C VAL A 161 14.93 -7.97 -7.47
N ALA A 162 15.02 -8.17 -8.78
CA ALA A 162 15.93 -7.42 -9.63
C ALA A 162 15.21 -6.17 -10.15
N CYS A 163 15.95 -5.08 -10.34
CA CYS A 163 15.44 -3.86 -10.95
C CYS A 163 16.55 -3.15 -11.71
N GLU A 164 16.19 -2.48 -12.79
CA GLU A 164 17.13 -1.84 -13.69
C GLU A 164 16.63 -0.47 -14.12
N ASN A 165 17.51 0.51 -13.98
CA ASN A 165 17.33 1.86 -14.47
C ASN A 165 18.12 2.06 -15.76
N LYS A 166 17.43 2.33 -16.87
CA LYS A 166 18.02 2.50 -18.21
C LYS A 166 18.41 3.96 -18.47
N LYS A 167 19.37 4.17 -19.38
CA LYS A 167 19.77 5.51 -19.82
C LYS A 167 18.58 6.26 -20.43
N GLY A 168 18.46 7.55 -20.13
CA GLY A 168 17.43 8.43 -20.71
C GLY A 168 16.05 8.36 -20.05
N GLN A 169 15.79 7.43 -19.13
CA GLN A 169 14.44 7.08 -18.67
C GLN A 169 13.70 8.12 -17.80
N SER A 170 14.37 9.12 -17.21
CA SER A 170 13.73 10.05 -16.27
C SER A 170 14.26 11.46 -16.41
N ARG A 171 13.36 12.46 -16.40
CA ARG A 171 13.72 13.89 -16.48
C ARG A 171 13.98 14.58 -15.14
N TRP A 172 13.90 13.84 -14.05
CA TRP A 172 14.20 14.24 -12.67
C TRP A 172 14.93 13.09 -11.99
N TYR A 173 15.49 13.29 -10.79
CA TYR A 173 16.10 12.21 -10.01
C TYR A 173 15.04 11.13 -9.69
N PRO A 174 15.11 9.92 -10.27
CA PRO A 174 14.09 8.90 -10.03
C PRO A 174 14.36 8.10 -8.73
N GLY A 175 15.59 8.14 -8.22
CA GLY A 175 16.13 7.12 -7.32
C GLY A 175 16.32 5.78 -8.02
N ALA A 176 16.78 4.78 -7.28
CA ALA A 176 17.00 3.44 -7.81
C ALA A 176 16.84 2.38 -6.71
N GLY A 177 16.00 1.37 -6.97
CA GLY A 177 15.79 0.23 -6.09
C GLY A 177 14.41 0.10 -5.46
N LEU A 178 14.35 -0.66 -4.35
CA LEU A 178 13.16 -0.86 -3.53
C LEU A 178 12.84 0.38 -2.70
N TYR A 179 12.58 1.51 -3.36
CA TYR A 179 12.40 2.83 -2.75
C TYR A 179 11.05 3.00 -2.02
N ARG A 180 10.18 2.00 -2.06
CA ARG A 180 8.94 1.91 -1.26
C ARG A 180 8.83 0.52 -0.61
N ASN A 181 7.83 0.32 0.23
CA ASN A 181 7.72 -0.93 0.99
C ASN A 181 7.30 -2.12 0.13
N VAL A 182 7.60 -3.31 0.64
CA VAL A 182 7.07 -4.59 0.16
C VAL A 182 6.27 -5.23 1.29
N HIS A 183 5.07 -5.72 0.98
CA HIS A 183 4.17 -6.37 1.93
C HIS A 183 3.83 -7.77 1.45
N VAL A 184 3.76 -8.72 2.38
CA VAL A 184 3.18 -10.04 2.18
C VAL A 184 1.84 -10.05 2.90
N ILE A 185 0.77 -10.27 2.14
CA ILE A 185 -0.60 -10.33 2.64
C ILE A 185 -1.04 -11.78 2.59
N SER A 186 -1.35 -12.36 3.75
CA SER A 186 -1.88 -13.72 3.90
C SER A 186 -3.32 -13.62 4.38
N THR A 187 -4.26 -14.24 3.66
CA THR A 187 -5.69 -14.25 3.98
C THR A 187 -6.23 -15.68 3.94
N ASP A 188 -7.44 -15.91 4.46
CA ASP A 188 -8.15 -17.14 4.12
C ASP A 188 -8.49 -17.16 2.62
N LYS A 189 -8.81 -18.34 2.10
CA LYS A 189 -9.11 -18.50 0.69
C LYS A 189 -10.25 -17.59 0.24
N VAL A 190 -11.33 -17.53 1.02
CA VAL A 190 -12.43 -16.56 0.81
C VAL A 190 -12.08 -15.24 1.48
N HIS A 191 -11.84 -14.20 0.68
CA HIS A 191 -11.35 -12.91 1.18
C HIS A 191 -11.69 -11.76 0.22
N ILE A 192 -11.52 -10.52 0.67
CA ILE A 192 -11.53 -9.33 -0.18
C ILE A 192 -10.13 -9.16 -0.78
N PRO A 193 -9.96 -9.16 -2.13
CA PRO A 193 -8.64 -9.06 -2.73
C PRO A 193 -7.99 -7.69 -2.51
N THR A 194 -6.70 -7.58 -2.83
CA THR A 194 -5.98 -6.29 -2.80
C THR A 194 -6.72 -5.27 -3.67
N TRP A 195 -7.09 -4.12 -3.08
CA TRP A 195 -7.90 -3.06 -3.71
C TRP A 195 -9.32 -3.48 -4.12
N GLY A 196 -9.85 -4.58 -3.57
CA GLY A 196 -11.18 -5.09 -3.88
C GLY A 196 -12.35 -4.33 -3.26
N THR A 197 -12.18 -3.06 -2.85
CA THR A 197 -13.28 -2.23 -2.34
C THR A 197 -13.27 -0.85 -2.99
N PHE A 198 -14.45 -0.31 -3.24
CA PHE A 198 -14.63 1.02 -3.80
C PHE A 198 -15.80 1.74 -3.13
N VAL A 199 -15.51 2.89 -2.50
CA VAL A 199 -16.50 3.70 -1.78
C VAL A 199 -16.80 4.97 -2.55
N THR A 200 -18.09 5.26 -2.74
CA THR A 200 -18.59 6.53 -3.30
C THR A 200 -19.63 7.15 -2.36
N THR A 201 -19.80 8.46 -2.46
CA THR A 201 -20.81 9.22 -1.70
C THR A 201 -21.72 9.99 -2.66
N PRO A 202 -22.69 9.32 -3.33
CA PRO A 202 -23.46 9.92 -4.42
C PRO A 202 -24.36 11.08 -3.98
N VAL A 203 -24.76 11.11 -2.70
CA VAL A 203 -25.52 12.22 -2.11
C VAL A 203 -24.81 12.68 -0.86
N VAL A 204 -24.56 13.99 -0.76
CA VAL A 204 -23.91 14.62 0.39
C VAL A 204 -24.63 15.93 0.71
N THR A 205 -25.32 15.96 1.85
CA THR A 205 -25.94 17.16 2.44
C THR A 205 -25.46 17.35 3.89
N LYS A 206 -25.96 18.37 4.59
CA LYS A 206 -25.67 18.57 6.02
C LYS A 206 -26.46 17.59 6.90
N GLU A 207 -27.61 17.16 6.41
CA GLU A 207 -28.57 16.31 7.12
C GLU A 207 -28.22 14.83 6.94
N TYR A 208 -27.75 14.43 5.75
CA TYR A 208 -27.37 13.05 5.50
C TYR A 208 -26.37 12.92 4.34
N ALA A 209 -25.69 11.78 4.30
CA ALA A 209 -24.97 11.31 3.13
C ALA A 209 -25.37 9.87 2.79
N SER A 210 -25.50 9.60 1.49
CA SER A 210 -25.54 8.23 0.98
C SER A 210 -24.12 7.75 0.76
N VAL A 211 -23.80 6.55 1.26
CA VAL A 211 -22.51 5.89 1.05
C VAL A 211 -22.76 4.58 0.30
N SER A 212 -22.09 4.38 -0.82
CA SER A 212 -22.12 3.14 -1.60
C SER A 212 -20.75 2.48 -1.57
N LEU A 213 -20.69 1.27 -1.01
CA LEU A 213 -19.50 0.43 -0.96
C LEU A 213 -19.69 -0.74 -1.93
N SER A 214 -18.97 -0.72 -3.06
CA SER A 214 -18.80 -1.91 -3.90
C SER A 214 -17.60 -2.72 -3.43
N MET A 215 -17.69 -4.04 -3.51
CA MET A 215 -16.62 -4.95 -3.13
C MET A 215 -16.57 -6.20 -3.99
N GLU A 216 -15.37 -6.72 -4.15
CA GLU A 216 -15.07 -8.04 -4.71
C GLU A 216 -14.85 -9.05 -3.57
N VAL A 217 -15.26 -10.30 -3.82
CA VAL A 217 -14.97 -11.42 -2.92
C VAL A 217 -14.29 -12.53 -3.74
N ALA A 218 -13.03 -12.81 -3.43
CA ALA A 218 -12.19 -13.77 -4.12
C ALA A 218 -12.21 -15.15 -3.44
N GLY A 219 -11.79 -16.18 -4.18
CA GLY A 219 -11.62 -17.55 -3.68
C GLY A 219 -12.91 -18.30 -3.31
N THR A 220 -14.06 -17.80 -3.78
CA THR A 220 -15.36 -18.45 -3.62
C THR A 220 -15.59 -19.55 -4.64
N TYR A 221 -16.40 -20.55 -4.33
CA TYR A 221 -16.97 -21.47 -5.33
C TYR A 221 -18.37 -21.05 -5.76
N ASN A 222 -18.83 -21.57 -6.91
CA ASN A 222 -20.13 -21.22 -7.47
C ASN A 222 -21.28 -21.54 -6.49
N ARG A 223 -22.15 -20.56 -6.26
CA ARG A 223 -23.29 -20.59 -5.33
C ARG A 223 -22.92 -20.72 -3.85
N GLN A 224 -21.67 -20.43 -3.47
CA GLN A 224 -21.29 -20.32 -2.07
C GLN A 224 -22.00 -19.12 -1.41
N ASN A 225 -22.55 -19.31 -0.22
CA ASN A 225 -23.10 -18.23 0.58
C ASN A 225 -22.03 -17.67 1.53
N ILE A 226 -21.86 -16.36 1.52
CA ILE A 226 -20.97 -15.62 2.42
C ILE A 226 -21.81 -14.58 3.15
N ASN A 227 -21.73 -14.55 4.48
CA ASN A 227 -22.29 -13.47 5.28
C ASN A 227 -21.32 -12.29 5.25
N ILE A 228 -21.81 -11.14 4.82
CA ILE A 228 -21.03 -9.91 4.73
C ILE A 228 -21.66 -8.90 5.68
N THR A 229 -20.91 -8.52 6.72
CA THR A 229 -21.31 -7.46 7.65
C THR A 229 -20.35 -6.31 7.54
N THR A 230 -20.87 -5.12 7.30
CA THR A 230 -20.08 -3.89 7.27
C THR A 230 -20.61 -2.91 8.29
N VAL A 231 -19.69 -2.33 9.07
CA VAL A 231 -19.93 -1.27 10.03
C VAL A 231 -19.20 0.00 9.55
N ILE A 232 -19.93 1.10 9.40
CA ILE A 232 -19.34 2.42 9.16
C ILE A 232 -19.06 3.07 10.51
N LEU A 233 -17.79 3.33 10.77
CA LEU A 233 -17.29 4.06 11.93
C LEU A 233 -16.97 5.49 11.53
N ASN A 234 -17.37 6.45 12.37
CA ASN A 234 -17.02 7.85 12.22
C ASN A 234 -15.55 8.13 12.68
N PRO A 235 -15.05 9.36 12.53
CA PRO A 235 -13.68 9.71 12.95
C PRO A 235 -13.39 9.43 14.43
N GLU A 236 -14.39 9.51 15.30
CA GLU A 236 -14.28 9.20 16.72
C GLU A 236 -14.38 7.69 17.02
N GLY A 237 -14.51 6.84 16.00
CA GLY A 237 -14.61 5.38 16.14
C GLY A 237 -16.02 4.87 16.51
N LYS A 238 -17.04 5.73 16.48
CA LYS A 238 -18.43 5.37 16.76
C LYS A 238 -19.13 4.82 15.52
N GLU A 239 -19.90 3.74 15.70
CA GLU A 239 -20.80 3.21 14.67
C GLU A 239 -21.88 4.24 14.30
N VAL A 240 -21.97 4.56 13.01
CA VAL A 240 -22.98 5.46 12.44
C VAL A 240 -23.90 4.78 11.43
N ALA A 241 -23.50 3.63 10.89
CA ALA A 241 -24.33 2.79 10.05
C ALA A 241 -23.81 1.35 10.07
N LYS A 242 -24.70 0.38 9.86
CA LYS A 242 -24.37 -1.04 9.78
C LYS A 242 -25.29 -1.76 8.81
N LYS A 243 -24.75 -2.75 8.11
CA LYS A 243 -25.52 -3.60 7.20
C LYS A 243 -24.96 -5.02 7.18
N SER A 244 -25.86 -6.00 7.20
CA SER A 244 -25.53 -7.41 7.05
C SER A 244 -26.35 -8.00 5.91
N ASN A 245 -25.69 -8.74 5.02
CA ASN A 245 -26.31 -9.39 3.87
C ASN A 245 -25.70 -10.78 3.66
N VAL A 246 -26.50 -11.69 3.09
CA VAL A 246 -25.98 -12.95 2.54
C VAL A 246 -25.67 -12.72 1.07
N PHE A 247 -24.40 -12.86 0.70
CA PHE A 247 -23.93 -12.83 -0.67
C PHE A 247 -23.83 -14.26 -1.22
N CYS A 248 -24.54 -14.56 -2.31
CA CYS A 248 -24.41 -15.82 -3.03
C CYS A 248 -23.44 -15.63 -4.20
N ALA A 249 -22.23 -16.15 -4.08
CA ALA A 249 -21.15 -15.93 -5.04
C ALA A 249 -21.43 -16.62 -6.39
N ARG A 250 -21.44 -15.84 -7.46
CA ARG A 250 -21.59 -16.28 -8.86
C ARG A 250 -20.66 -15.50 -9.81
N GLY A 251 -19.62 -14.85 -9.26
CA GLY A 251 -18.68 -14.01 -10.01
C GLY A 251 -19.14 -12.56 -10.24
N GLN A 252 -20.19 -12.11 -9.56
CA GLN A 252 -20.69 -10.74 -9.62
C GLN A 252 -20.08 -9.85 -8.53
N GLU A 253 -20.00 -8.54 -8.77
CA GLU A 253 -19.72 -7.56 -7.72
C GLU A 253 -20.84 -7.52 -6.67
N PHE A 254 -20.47 -7.17 -5.44
CA PHE A 254 -21.42 -6.98 -4.34
C PHE A 254 -21.40 -5.53 -3.86
N THR A 255 -22.57 -4.92 -3.68
CA THR A 255 -22.67 -3.53 -3.24
C THR A 255 -23.57 -3.39 -2.01
N GLN A 256 -23.09 -2.64 -1.01
CA GLN A 256 -23.88 -2.19 0.13
C GLN A 256 -24.05 -0.68 0.12
N ASN A 257 -25.31 -0.24 0.26
CA ASN A 257 -25.68 1.16 0.41
C ASN A 257 -26.05 1.45 1.87
N PHE A 258 -25.55 2.58 2.38
CA PHE A 258 -25.74 3.08 3.74
C PHE A 258 -26.23 4.52 3.72
N LEU A 259 -26.92 4.90 4.80
CA LEU A 259 -27.30 6.27 5.10
C LEU A 259 -26.54 6.70 6.36
N VAL A 260 -25.76 7.78 6.26
CA VAL A 260 -25.08 8.40 7.40
C VAL A 260 -25.78 9.71 7.70
N ASN A 261 -26.45 9.78 8.85
CA ASN A 261 -27.12 11.00 9.29
C ASN A 261 -26.11 11.98 9.89
N HIS A 262 -26.32 13.28 9.64
CA HIS A 262 -25.47 14.38 10.10
C HIS A 262 -23.98 14.11 9.88
N PRO A 263 -23.53 13.86 8.62
CA PRO A 263 -22.16 13.47 8.35
C PRO A 263 -21.17 14.59 8.68
N ILE A 264 -20.03 14.22 9.25
CA ILE A 264 -18.87 15.11 9.40
C ILE A 264 -18.19 15.17 8.03
N LEU A 265 -18.38 16.29 7.33
CA LEU A 265 -17.86 16.44 5.97
C LEU A 265 -16.33 16.58 5.98
N TRP A 266 -15.69 15.84 5.08
CA TRP A 266 -14.27 15.98 4.80
C TRP A 266 -14.01 17.31 4.08
N SER A 267 -12.99 18.03 4.54
CA SER A 267 -12.40 19.21 3.90
C SER A 267 -10.93 19.35 4.30
N PRO A 268 -10.14 20.20 3.64
CA PRO A 268 -8.76 20.49 4.06
C PRO A 268 -8.62 20.97 5.52
N ASP A 269 -9.62 21.71 6.02
CA ASP A 269 -9.65 22.25 7.38
C ASP A 269 -10.19 21.24 8.40
N ASN A 270 -11.10 20.36 7.96
CA ASN A 270 -11.64 19.27 8.75
C ASN A 270 -11.47 17.93 7.98
N PRO A 271 -10.29 17.28 8.05
CA PRO A 271 -9.97 16.08 7.27
C PRO A 271 -10.61 14.82 7.87
N ALA A 272 -11.89 14.87 8.21
CA ALA A 272 -12.65 13.80 8.82
C ALA A 272 -12.68 12.54 7.93
N LEU A 273 -12.21 11.41 8.48
CA LEU A 273 -12.20 10.12 7.82
C LEU A 273 -13.07 9.11 8.56
N TYR A 274 -13.90 8.43 7.79
CA TYR A 274 -14.67 7.27 8.22
C TYR A 274 -13.91 5.99 7.89
N THR A 275 -14.31 4.90 8.53
CA THR A 275 -13.85 3.54 8.23
C THR A 275 -15.06 2.65 7.96
N ALA A 276 -15.12 2.02 6.80
CA ALA A 276 -16.00 0.89 6.56
C ALA A 276 -15.25 -0.39 6.95
N LYS A 277 -15.60 -0.96 8.10
CA LYS A 277 -15.07 -2.24 8.57
C LYS A 277 -15.96 -3.36 8.05
N THR A 278 -15.45 -4.13 7.10
CA THR A 278 -16.17 -5.25 6.48
C THR A 278 -15.63 -6.57 7.01
N ILE A 279 -16.56 -7.44 7.44
CA ILE A 279 -16.32 -8.75 8.00
C ILE A 279 -16.98 -9.78 7.08
N LEU A 280 -16.21 -10.75 6.59
CA LEU A 280 -16.70 -11.88 5.83
C LEU A 280 -16.82 -13.10 6.73
N SER A 281 -17.91 -13.85 6.63
CA SER A 281 -18.08 -15.12 7.34
C SER A 281 -18.70 -16.20 6.46
N VAL A 282 -18.13 -17.40 6.55
CA VAL A 282 -18.59 -18.61 5.85
C VAL A 282 -18.96 -19.63 6.93
N ASP A 283 -20.17 -20.18 6.86
CA ASP A 283 -20.68 -21.18 7.82
C ASP A 283 -20.51 -20.78 9.30
N GLY A 284 -20.72 -19.49 9.59
CA GLY A 284 -20.62 -18.93 10.94
C GLY A 284 -19.19 -18.63 11.42
N LYS A 285 -18.16 -18.97 10.62
CA LYS A 285 -16.76 -18.65 10.91
C LYS A 285 -16.35 -17.38 10.16
N VAL A 286 -15.73 -16.43 10.85
CA VAL A 286 -15.10 -15.28 10.19
C VAL A 286 -13.91 -15.76 9.35
N VAL A 287 -13.76 -15.23 8.14
CA VAL A 287 -12.69 -15.61 7.20
C VAL A 287 -11.87 -14.42 6.72
N ASP A 288 -12.39 -13.20 6.85
CA ASP A 288 -11.64 -11.99 6.52
C ASP A 288 -12.22 -10.78 7.25
N GLU A 289 -11.33 -9.84 7.58
CA GLU A 289 -11.67 -8.51 8.06
C GLU A 289 -10.91 -7.49 7.20
N TYR A 290 -11.63 -6.52 6.65
CA TYR A 290 -11.09 -5.52 5.73
C TYR A 290 -11.60 -4.13 6.09
N ASP A 291 -10.67 -3.21 6.33
CA ASP A 291 -10.98 -1.82 6.63
C ASP A 291 -10.76 -0.93 5.40
N THR A 292 -11.81 -0.22 4.97
CA THR A 292 -11.75 0.78 3.90
C THR A 292 -11.94 2.18 4.47
N SER A 293 -10.89 3.01 4.44
CA SER A 293 -10.99 4.41 4.89
C SER A 293 -11.53 5.30 3.77
N PHE A 294 -12.44 6.23 4.11
CA PHE A 294 -13.03 7.16 3.15
C PHE A 294 -13.44 8.48 3.79
N GLY A 295 -13.52 9.54 2.99
CA GLY A 295 -14.03 10.86 3.41
C GLY A 295 -15.32 11.20 2.68
N ILE A 296 -16.30 11.74 3.40
CA ILE A 296 -17.59 12.17 2.84
C ILE A 296 -17.46 13.63 2.37
N ARG A 297 -17.47 13.87 1.06
CA ARG A 297 -17.46 15.22 0.47
C ARG A 297 -18.16 15.24 -0.88
N SER A 298 -18.68 16.41 -1.28
CA SER A 298 -19.11 16.65 -2.65
C SER A 298 -18.11 17.53 -3.39
N LEU A 299 -17.86 17.18 -4.65
CA LEU A 299 -17.02 17.95 -5.56
C LEU A 299 -17.88 18.37 -6.75
N ALA A 300 -17.80 19.64 -7.15
CA ALA A 300 -18.42 20.10 -8.39
C ALA A 300 -17.48 21.04 -9.14
N TYR A 301 -17.45 20.91 -10.47
CA TYR A 301 -16.83 21.89 -11.35
C TYR A 301 -17.90 22.45 -12.26
N VAL A 302 -18.16 23.75 -12.15
CA VAL A 302 -19.18 24.42 -12.94
C VAL A 302 -18.45 25.34 -13.93
N PRO A 303 -18.70 25.20 -15.26
CA PRO A 303 -18.11 26.09 -16.25
C PRO A 303 -18.26 27.56 -15.87
N GLN A 304 -17.19 28.34 -16.09
CA GLN A 304 -17.06 29.75 -15.73
C GLN A 304 -17.15 30.11 -14.23
N LYS A 305 -17.71 29.25 -13.36
CA LYS A 305 -17.79 29.46 -11.90
C LYS A 305 -16.64 28.79 -11.13
N GLY A 306 -16.05 27.75 -11.71
CA GLY A 306 -14.89 27.05 -11.17
C GLY A 306 -15.24 25.85 -10.29
N PHE A 307 -14.35 25.53 -9.34
CA PHE A 307 -14.44 24.36 -8.47
C PHE A 307 -15.14 24.66 -7.15
N PHE A 308 -15.92 23.70 -6.67
CA PHE A 308 -16.67 23.74 -5.41
C PHE A 308 -16.37 22.48 -4.61
N LEU A 309 -16.08 22.67 -3.33
CA LEU A 309 -15.97 21.60 -2.33
C LEU A 309 -17.09 21.78 -1.32
N ASN A 310 -17.93 20.78 -1.13
CA ASN A 310 -19.08 20.82 -0.21
C ASN A 310 -20.00 22.03 -0.48
N GLY A 311 -20.17 22.39 -1.77
CA GLY A 311 -20.95 23.55 -2.20
C GLY A 311 -20.27 24.91 -2.04
N VAL A 312 -19.05 24.98 -1.50
CA VAL A 312 -18.30 26.21 -1.29
C VAL A 312 -17.30 26.45 -2.43
N PRO A 313 -17.33 27.61 -3.13
CA PRO A 313 -16.32 27.97 -4.12
C PRO A 313 -14.91 27.85 -3.54
N THR A 314 -14.06 27.05 -4.19
CA THR A 314 -12.73 26.72 -3.67
C THR A 314 -11.69 26.93 -4.77
N LYS A 315 -10.62 27.67 -4.45
CA LYS A 315 -9.49 27.91 -5.35
C LYS A 315 -8.33 27.00 -4.98
N PHE A 316 -7.68 26.43 -5.99
CA PHE A 316 -6.48 25.64 -5.80
C PHE A 316 -5.27 26.55 -5.62
N LYS A 317 -4.80 26.65 -4.37
CA LYS A 317 -3.46 27.14 -4.05
C LYS A 317 -2.55 25.93 -4.13
N GLY A 318 -2.02 25.65 -5.32
CA GLY A 318 -1.36 24.38 -5.62
C GLY A 318 0.15 24.51 -5.80
N VAL A 319 0.87 23.43 -5.48
CA VAL A 319 2.29 23.27 -5.80
C VAL A 319 2.50 21.95 -6.52
N CYS A 320 3.53 21.92 -7.36
CA CYS A 320 4.07 20.71 -7.95
C CYS A 320 5.19 20.18 -7.07
N ASN A 321 5.19 18.88 -6.78
CA ASN A 321 6.24 18.29 -5.97
C ASN A 321 6.61 16.89 -6.50
N HIS A 322 7.91 16.67 -6.66
CA HIS A 322 8.49 15.37 -7.00
C HIS A 322 8.42 14.41 -5.80
N HIS A 323 8.83 13.16 -6.00
CA HIS A 323 8.68 12.10 -4.98
C HIS A 323 9.86 12.02 -4.01
N ASP A 324 11.01 12.58 -4.36
CA ASP A 324 12.21 12.52 -3.53
C ASP A 324 12.04 13.32 -2.23
N LEU A 325 12.86 12.94 -1.26
CA LEU A 325 12.88 13.47 0.10
C LEU A 325 14.24 14.12 0.38
N GLY A 326 14.82 14.77 -0.64
CA GLY A 326 16.09 15.48 -0.56
C GLY A 326 17.25 14.56 -0.13
N PRO A 327 17.90 14.79 1.02
CA PRO A 327 19.00 13.95 1.51
C PRO A 327 18.66 12.47 1.72
N LEU A 328 17.38 12.11 1.84
CA LEU A 328 16.93 10.71 1.93
C LEU A 328 16.80 10.03 0.55
N GLY A 329 17.00 10.78 -0.54
CA GLY A 329 16.78 10.29 -1.89
C GLY A 329 15.32 9.95 -2.12
N ALA A 330 15.06 8.88 -2.87
CA ALA A 330 13.71 8.41 -3.15
C ALA A 330 13.14 7.50 -2.04
N ALA A 331 13.96 7.02 -1.10
CA ALA A 331 13.53 6.07 -0.08
C ALA A 331 12.42 6.67 0.79
N VAL A 332 11.22 6.11 0.68
CA VAL A 332 10.04 6.63 1.37
C VAL A 332 10.23 6.67 2.88
N ASN A 333 10.00 7.84 3.46
CA ASN A 333 10.00 8.04 4.89
C ASN A 333 8.75 8.80 5.33
N LYS A 334 7.95 8.18 6.20
CA LYS A 334 6.68 8.73 6.67
C LYS A 334 6.85 10.06 7.40
N SER A 335 7.89 10.19 8.23
CA SER A 335 8.16 11.41 9.00
C SER A 335 8.61 12.55 8.09
N ALA A 336 9.50 12.28 7.13
CA ALA A 336 9.94 13.29 6.16
C ALA A 336 8.79 13.76 5.25
N LEU A 337 7.94 12.84 4.79
CA LEU A 337 6.72 13.19 4.06
C LEU A 337 5.80 14.07 4.89
N ARG A 338 5.54 13.71 6.15
CA ARG A 338 4.71 14.52 7.06
C ARG A 338 5.32 15.91 7.28
N HIS A 339 6.63 16.01 7.41
CA HIS A 339 7.35 17.27 7.56
C HIS A 339 7.25 18.15 6.31
N GLN A 340 7.42 17.60 5.11
CA GLN A 340 7.16 18.33 3.87
C GLN A 340 5.72 18.86 3.83
N TRP A 341 4.74 18.02 4.20
CA TRP A 341 3.33 18.42 4.24
C TRP A 341 3.03 19.53 5.26
N SER A 342 3.67 19.54 6.43
CA SER A 342 3.44 20.59 7.42
C SER A 342 3.87 21.96 6.91
N TYR A 343 4.98 22.05 6.18
CA TYR A 343 5.38 23.31 5.54
C TYR A 343 4.38 23.75 4.48
N LEU A 344 3.94 22.82 3.62
CA LEU A 344 2.98 23.14 2.57
C LEU A 344 1.64 23.65 3.14
N ARG A 345 1.17 23.13 4.28
CA ARG A 345 -0.06 23.62 4.93
C ARG A 345 0.08 25.06 5.45
N ILE A 346 1.25 25.47 5.93
CA ILE A 346 1.49 26.85 6.40
C ILE A 346 1.25 27.86 5.26
N TRP A 347 1.50 27.47 4.01
CA TRP A 347 1.25 28.30 2.82
C TRP A 347 -0.20 28.24 2.30
N ALA A 348 -1.14 27.73 3.10
CA ALA A 348 -2.56 27.57 2.77
C ALA A 348 -2.81 26.71 1.51
N LEU A 349 -2.01 25.64 1.33
CA LEU A 349 -2.13 24.75 0.18
C LEU A 349 -3.43 23.95 0.22
N MET A 350 -4.25 24.07 -0.84
CA MET A 350 -5.53 23.34 -0.98
C MET A 350 -5.47 22.22 -2.02
N LEU A 351 -4.42 22.16 -2.83
CA LEU A 351 -4.22 21.13 -3.85
C LEU A 351 -2.75 20.73 -3.93
N TYR A 352 -2.50 19.43 -3.96
CA TYR A 352 -1.18 18.88 -4.22
C TYR A 352 -1.22 18.18 -5.57
N VAL A 353 -0.47 18.70 -6.55
CA VAL A 353 -0.35 18.07 -7.87
C VAL A 353 0.91 17.22 -7.89
N HIS A 354 0.74 15.93 -8.11
CA HIS A 354 1.88 15.07 -8.38
C HIS A 354 2.22 15.19 -9.87
N LEU A 355 3.44 15.62 -10.17
CA LEU A 355 3.92 15.73 -11.54
C LEU A 355 4.08 14.33 -12.13
N ILE A 356 3.20 13.97 -13.07
CA ILE A 356 3.42 12.93 -14.11
C ILE A 356 3.40 11.46 -13.60
N ILE A 357 3.37 11.21 -12.29
CA ILE A 357 3.53 9.85 -11.71
C ILE A 357 2.47 9.51 -10.62
N CYS A 358 2.30 8.22 -10.32
CA CYS A 358 1.46 7.73 -9.21
C CYS A 358 2.17 7.84 -7.85
N ARG A 359 1.43 8.24 -6.81
CA ARG A 359 1.93 8.33 -5.43
C ARG A 359 1.53 7.10 -4.61
N LEU A 360 2.23 6.87 -3.49
CA LEU A 360 1.96 5.81 -2.51
C LEU A 360 0.47 5.69 -2.14
N PRO A 361 -0.11 4.47 -2.11
CA PRO A 361 -1.50 4.24 -1.69
C PRO A 361 -1.84 4.81 -0.30
N ASN A 362 -0.87 4.86 0.61
CA ASN A 362 -1.08 5.23 2.01
C ASN A 362 -0.71 6.67 2.39
N LEU A 363 -0.31 7.52 1.43
CA LEU A 363 0.11 8.88 1.75
C LEU A 363 -1.04 9.77 2.23
N TRP A 364 -2.25 9.50 1.75
CA TRP A 364 -3.50 10.09 2.25
C TRP A 364 -3.72 9.76 3.74
N ASN A 365 -3.48 8.52 4.15
CA ASN A 365 -3.50 8.13 5.58
C ASN A 365 -2.38 8.82 6.39
N TYR A 366 -1.22 9.12 5.77
CA TYR A 366 -0.11 9.81 6.44
C TYR A 366 -0.30 11.33 6.57
N ALA A 367 -1.04 11.94 5.64
CA ALA A 367 -1.38 13.35 5.65
C ALA A 367 -2.65 13.68 6.44
N MET A 368 -3.49 12.68 6.79
CA MET A 368 -4.81 12.92 7.40
C MET A 368 -5.00 12.36 8.81
N LYS A 369 -4.20 11.40 9.29
CA LYS A 369 -4.16 11.05 10.73
C LYS A 369 -3.17 11.96 11.45
N TRP A 370 -3.70 13.07 11.96
CA TRP A 370 -3.06 13.94 12.95
C TRP A 370 -3.69 13.58 14.29
N ASP A 371 -3.03 12.67 15.00
CA ASP A 371 -2.96 12.53 16.47
C ASP A 371 -2.14 11.26 16.78
#